data_AF-A0A1J5DRF9-F1
#
_entry.id   AF-A0A1J5DRF9-F1
#
_cell.length_a   1.000
_cell.length_b   1.000
_cell.length_c   1.000
_cell.angle_alpha   90.00
_cell.angle_beta   90.00
_cell.angle_gamma   90.00
#
_symmetry.space_group_name_H-M   'P 1'
#
loop_
_entity.id
_entity.type
_entity.pdbx_description
1 polymer ?
#
loop_
_entity_poly.entity_id
_entity_poly.type
_entity_poly.pdbx_seq_one_letter_code
_entity_poly.pdbx_strand_id
1 'polypeptide(L)' 'MSGFSLRKDERILKGPHFKEVLTKGEKFQTGNFTVIFNPNDADKNRLGITVSKKVGNAVKR' A
#
# COMPACT_ATOMS: atom_id res chain seq x y z
N MET A 1 -18.91 14.46 9.87
CA MET A 1 -18.34 13.40 9.00
C MET A 1 -16.89 13.18 9.39
N SER A 2 -16.62 12.21 10.26
CA SER A 2 -15.25 11.86 10.66
C SER A 2 -15.15 10.34 10.68
N GLY A 3 -14.53 9.73 9.67
CA GLY A 3 -14.38 8.27 9.67
C GLY A 3 -13.77 7.59 8.44
N PHE A 4 -13.63 8.23 7.28
CA PHE A 4 -13.22 7.52 6.06
C PHE A 4 -11.71 7.52 5.77
N SER A 5 -10.86 7.63 6.79
CA SER A 5 -9.40 7.68 6.59
C SER A 5 -8.67 6.74 7.54
N LEU A 6 -7.65 6.06 7.01
CA LEU A 6 -6.74 5.22 7.79
C LEU A 6 -5.92 6.09 8.75
N ARG A 7 -5.77 5.59 9.97
CA ARG A 7 -4.91 6.20 10.98
C ARG A 7 -3.45 6.13 10.53
N LYS A 8 -2.60 6.96 11.13
CA LYS A 8 -1.20 7.08 10.72
C LYS A 8 -0.43 5.77 10.89
N ASP A 9 -0.75 5.00 11.93
CA ASP A 9 -0.19 3.69 12.26
C ASP A 9 -0.72 2.55 11.36
N GLU A 10 -1.85 2.76 10.69
CA GLU A 10 -2.45 1.84 9.70
C GLU A 10 -1.91 2.08 8.27
N ARG A 11 -0.96 2.99 8.10
CA ARG A 11 -0.38 3.35 6.79
C ARG A 11 1.11 3.01 6.70
N ILE A 12 1.52 2.50 5.54
CA ILE A 12 2.94 2.39 5.20
C ILE A 12 3.39 3.76 4.69
N LEU A 13 4.27 4.42 5.45
CA LEU A 13 4.74 5.78 5.12
C LEU A 13 6.22 5.83 4.75
N LYS A 14 7.04 4.91 5.29
CA LYS A 14 8.50 4.94 5.08
C LYS A 14 8.88 4.10 3.86
N GLY A 15 9.71 4.68 2.99
CA GLY A 15 10.23 4.00 1.78
C GLY A 15 10.84 2.61 2.03
N PRO A 16 11.65 2.39 3.09
CA PRO A 16 12.18 1.07 3.40
C PRO A 16 11.11 -0.02 3.61
N HIS A 17 9.95 0.32 4.18
CA HIS A 17 8.85 -0.65 4.35
C HIS A 17 8.21 -1.03 3.00
N PHE A 18 8.09 -0.07 2.08
CA PHE A 18 7.67 -0.39 0.71
C PHE A 18 8.67 -1.31 0.01
N LYS A 19 9.96 -1.03 0.15
CA LYS A 19 11.03 -1.87 -0.43
C LYS A 19 10.96 -3.28 0.13
N GLU A 20 10.78 -3.42 1.44
CA GLU A 20 10.65 -4.72 2.10
C GLU A 20 9.45 -5.52 1.57
N VAL A 21 8.26 -4.92 1.51
CA VAL A 21 7.05 -5.57 0.97
C VAL A 21 7.25 -5.96 -0.50
N LEU A 22 7.86 -5.09 -1.32
CA LEU A 22 8.10 -5.36 -2.74
C LEU A 22 9.10 -6.49 -2.99
N THR A 23 10.06 -6.69 -2.08
CA THR A 23 11.12 -7.70 -2.19
C THR A 23 10.72 -9.03 -1.56
N LYS A 24 10.11 -9.02 -0.37
CA LYS A 24 9.83 -10.22 0.43
C LYS A 24 8.37 -10.68 0.36
N GLY A 25 7.46 -9.78 -0.02
CA GLY A 25 6.03 -10.05 0.02
C GLY A 25 5.55 -10.96 -1.09
N GLU A 26 4.49 -11.70 -0.80
CA GLU A 26 3.77 -12.53 -1.76
C GLU A 26 2.89 -11.66 -2.66
N LYS A 27 2.94 -11.90 -3.97
CA LYS A 27 2.29 -11.07 -4.99
C LYS A 27 1.07 -11.76 -5.56
N PHE A 28 -0.04 -11.04 -5.58
CA PHE A 28 -1.29 -11.44 -6.22
C PHE A 28 -1.64 -10.42 -7.30
N GLN A 29 -1.70 -10.88 -8.54
CA GLN A 29 -2.06 -10.05 -9.67
C GLN A 29 -3.51 -10.27 -10.05
N THR A 30 -4.23 -9.17 -10.23
CA THR A 30 -5.58 -9.11 -10.80
C THR A 30 -5.51 -8.31 -12.10
N GLY A 31 -6.61 -8.23 -12.86
CA GLY A 31 -6.63 -7.47 -14.12
C GLY A 31 -6.26 -5.99 -13.97
N ASN A 32 -6.53 -5.38 -12.82
CA ASN A 32 -6.36 -3.94 -12.60
C ASN A 32 -5.35 -3.60 -11.50
N PHE A 33 -5.07 -4.53 -10.58
CA PHE A 33 -4.24 -4.27 -9.41
C PHE A 33 -3.24 -5.40 -9.17
N THR A 34 -2.06 -5.03 -8.69
CA THR A 34 -1.14 -5.96 -8.02
C THR A 34 -1.23 -5.70 -6.52
N VAL A 35 -1.62 -6.72 -5.76
CA VAL A 35 -1.67 -6.69 -4.31
C VAL A 35 -0.49 -7.48 -3.77
N ILE A 36 0.23 -6.93 -2.80
CA ILE A 36 1.42 -7.57 -2.23
C ILE A 36 1.25 -7.62 -0.72
N PHE A 37 1.33 -8.82 -0.16
CA PHE A 37 1.20 -9.04 1.27
C PHE A 37 2.53 -9.45 1.87
N ASN A 38 2.84 -8.88 3.02
CA ASN A 38 4.00 -9.24 3.81
C ASN A 38 3.59 -9.28 5.29
N PRO A 39 3.79 -10.41 5.99
CA PRO A 39 3.62 -10.46 7.43
C PRO A 39 4.44 -9.36 8.11
N ASN A 40 3.93 -8.79 9.19
CA ASN A 40 4.63 -7.77 9.93
C ASN A 40 4.42 -7.99 11.44
N ASP A 41 5.40 -7.55 12.23
CA ASP A 41 5.41 -7.77 13.68
C ASP A 41 4.58 -6.73 14.46
N ALA A 42 3.71 -5.96 13.79
CA ALA A 42 2.86 -4.98 14.45
C ALA A 42 1.45 -5.53 14.70
N ASP A 43 0.79 -5.02 15.73
CA ASP A 43 -0.58 -5.38 16.10
C ASP A 43 -1.66 -5.00 15.06
N LYS A 44 -1.25 -4.37 13.96
CA LYS A 44 -2.16 -3.80 12.95
C LYS A 44 -1.66 -4.05 11.53
N ASN A 45 -2.64 -4.25 10.66
CA ASN A 45 -2.42 -4.24 9.23
C ASN A 45 -2.09 -2.82 8.76
N ARG A 46 -1.10 -2.70 7.88
CA ARG A 46 -0.66 -1.43 7.31
C ARG A 46 -0.86 -1.45 5.80
N LEU A 47 -1.49 -0.40 5.27
CA LEU A 47 -1.73 -0.26 3.84
C LEU A 47 -0.80 0.80 3.23
N GLY A 48 -0.16 0.44 2.13
CA GLY A 48 0.55 1.37 1.25
C GLY A 48 -0.05 1.29 -0.14
N ILE A 49 -0.24 2.44 -0.79
CA ILE A 49 -0.74 2.51 -2.17
C ILE A 49 0.34 3.13 -3.03
N THR A 50 0.70 2.44 -4.11
CA THR A 50 1.61 2.95 -5.14
C THR A 50 0.89 2.97 -6.47
N VAL A 51 0.89 4.11 -7.15
CA VAL A 51 0.29 4.25 -8.48
C VAL A 51 1.31 4.87 -9.42
N SER A 52 1.47 4.29 -10.62
CA SER A 52 2.36 4.86 -11.62
C SER A 52 1.81 6.18 -12.14
N LYS A 53 2.70 7.09 -12.58
CA LYS A 53 2.29 8.34 -13.23
C LYS A 53 1.48 8.14 -14.52
N LYS A 54 1.47 6.93 -15.09
CA LYS A 54 0.78 6.58 -16.34
C LYS A 54 -0.72 6.36 -16.17
N VAL A 55 -1.21 6.12 -14.95
CA VAL A 55 -2.63 5.79 -14.70
C VAL A 55 -3.55 6.99 -14.96
N GLY A 56 -3.06 8.22 -14.84
CA GLY A 56 -3.81 9.42 -15.18
C GLY A 56 -3.27 10.68 -14.52
N ASN A 57 -4.07 11.75 -14.63
CA ASN A 57 -3.79 13.05 -14.04
C ASN A 57 -3.85 13.01 -12.51
N ALA A 58 -3.33 14.04 -11.85
CA ALA A 58 -3.20 14.09 -10.39
C ALA A 58 -4.52 13.90 -9.60
N VAL A 59 -5.67 14.24 -10.19
CA VAL A 59 -6.99 14.03 -9.56
C VAL A 59 -7.48 12.58 -9.69
N LYS A 60 -7.07 11.88 -10.75
CA LYS A 60 -7.47 10.48 -11.00
C LYS A 60 -6.57 9.46 -10.29
N ARG A 61 -5.34 9.85 -9.95
CA ARG A 61 -4.34 9.02 -9.28
C ARG A 61 -4.37 9.26 -7.78
#